data_AF-A0A969IGN4-F1
#
_entry.id   AF-A0A969IGN4-F1
#
_cell.length_a   1.000
_cell.length_b   1.000
_cell.length_c   1.000
_cell.angle_alpha   90.00
_cell.angle_beta   90.00
_cell.angle_gamma   90.00
#
_symmetry.space_group_name_H-M   'P 1'
#
loop_
_entity.id
_entity.type
_entity.pdbx_description
1 polymer ?
#
loop_
_entity_poly.entity_id
_entity_poly.type
_entity_poly.pdbx_seq_one_letter_code
_entity_poly.pdbx_strand_id
1 'polypeptide(L)'
;MESISSSASATARARSIDINLGNHQRHAKAAKIVGSFNTWAFKREQPSDPALLNRFVMRALLRQQPLSFVLYWGKGPRSKIAEPDIQCLDYLGSLCARIKSIYAKGALISLVLTDTHATLNGHPEGETAEYHGEIACEARKRGFEHYALGELTAAAGELVKAEDCPSPSAEILEQLAGSAMRWYRGAGAPEDGARRYYKMNMMEKKVMELFFPSSVFATFNGSEHRELFPDRLPIFYMYSLRRGTSVKPWFLPCPDPKEIALAS
;
A
#
# COMPACT_ATOMS: atom_id res chain seq x y z
N MET A 1 67.36 8.17 1.49
CA MET A 1 65.99 8.49 1.95
C MET A 1 65.08 8.34 0.75
N GLU A 2 64.33 7.24 0.64
CA GLU A 2 63.12 7.08 -0.19
C GLU A 2 62.74 5.59 -0.20
N SER A 3 61.69 5.18 0.53
CA SER A 3 60.93 3.93 0.22
C SER A 3 59.65 3.72 1.05
N ILE A 4 58.86 4.75 1.39
CA ILE A 4 57.62 4.55 2.21
C ILE A 4 56.31 4.86 1.45
N SER A 5 56.35 5.33 0.20
CA SER A 5 55.13 5.85 -0.48
C SER A 5 54.29 4.83 -1.29
N SER A 6 54.69 3.56 -1.43
CA SER A 6 54.01 2.61 -2.35
C SER A 6 52.87 1.81 -1.68
N SER A 7 53.02 1.44 -0.41
CA SER A 7 52.11 0.53 0.29
C SER A 7 50.73 1.15 0.60
N ALA A 8 50.67 2.43 1.00
CA ALA A 8 49.41 3.10 1.36
C ALA A 8 48.46 3.28 0.15
N SER A 9 49.02 3.46 -1.04
CA SER A 9 48.27 3.63 -2.30
C SER A 9 47.58 2.33 -2.74
N ALA A 10 48.27 1.19 -2.60
CA ALA A 10 47.72 -0.12 -2.95
C ALA A 10 46.55 -0.54 -2.02
N THR A 11 46.67 -0.29 -0.71
CA THR A 11 45.62 -0.62 0.26
C THR A 11 44.37 0.25 0.11
N ALA A 12 44.52 1.54 -0.20
CA ALA A 12 43.39 2.42 -0.49
C ALA A 12 42.65 2.02 -1.78
N ARG A 13 43.40 1.60 -2.81
CA ARG A 13 42.84 1.15 -4.09
C ARG A 13 42.10 -0.19 -3.96
N ALA A 14 42.63 -1.14 -3.21
CA ALA A 14 41.97 -2.41 -2.92
C ALA A 14 40.65 -2.22 -2.14
N ARG A 15 40.66 -1.37 -1.10
CA ARG A 15 39.44 -1.03 -0.33
C ARG A 15 38.37 -0.36 -1.20
N SER A 16 38.77 0.52 -2.11
CA SER A 16 37.84 1.18 -3.06
C SER A 16 37.20 0.18 -4.03
N ILE A 17 37.97 -0.80 -4.51
CA ILE A 17 37.49 -1.87 -5.38
C ILE A 17 36.48 -2.76 -4.65
N ASP A 18 36.79 -3.20 -3.42
CA ASP A 18 35.90 -4.05 -2.61
C ASP A 18 34.57 -3.34 -2.24
N ILE A 19 34.63 -2.06 -1.91
CA ILE A 19 33.43 -1.24 -1.64
C ILE A 19 32.55 -1.14 -2.89
N ASN A 20 33.15 -0.95 -4.06
CA ASN A 20 32.44 -0.86 -5.34
C ASN A 20 31.81 -2.20 -5.75
N LEU A 21 32.53 -3.31 -5.63
CA LEU A 21 31.99 -4.67 -5.88
C LEU A 21 30.81 -4.98 -4.95
N GLY A 22 30.95 -4.71 -3.66
CA GLY A 22 29.86 -4.88 -2.70
C GLY A 22 28.67 -3.96 -2.99
N ASN A 23 28.88 -2.77 -3.54
CA ASN A 23 27.79 -1.88 -3.93
C ASN A 23 27.06 -2.39 -5.19
N HIS A 24 27.79 -2.80 -6.23
CA HIS A 24 27.19 -3.37 -7.45
C HIS A 24 26.36 -4.62 -7.16
N GLN A 25 26.86 -5.53 -6.31
CA GLN A 25 26.11 -6.73 -5.93
C GLN A 25 24.82 -6.39 -5.16
N ARG A 26 24.86 -5.38 -4.29
CA ARG A 26 23.69 -4.87 -3.56
C ARG A 26 22.64 -4.28 -4.50
N HIS A 27 23.06 -3.44 -5.45
CA HIS A 27 22.16 -2.89 -6.46
C HIS A 27 21.54 -3.98 -7.34
N ALA A 28 22.33 -4.96 -7.79
CA ALA A 28 21.82 -6.10 -8.56
C ALA A 28 20.79 -6.92 -7.76
N LYS A 29 21.02 -7.14 -6.47
CA LYS A 29 20.08 -7.84 -5.59
C LYS A 29 18.80 -7.03 -5.35
N ALA A 30 18.90 -5.71 -5.12
CA ALA A 30 17.73 -4.83 -5.01
C ALA A 30 16.89 -4.84 -6.29
N ALA A 31 17.53 -4.79 -7.46
CA ALA A 31 16.85 -4.88 -8.75
C ALA A 31 16.13 -6.23 -8.93
N LYS A 32 16.74 -7.35 -8.50
CA LYS A 32 16.07 -8.67 -8.50
C LYS A 32 14.85 -8.71 -7.57
N ILE A 33 14.92 -8.06 -6.41
CA ILE A 33 13.78 -7.95 -5.48
C ILE A 33 12.68 -7.11 -6.12
N VAL A 34 12.97 -5.94 -6.68
CA VAL A 34 11.97 -5.14 -7.41
C VAL A 34 11.36 -5.96 -8.54
N GLY A 35 12.19 -6.65 -9.33
CA GLY A 35 11.74 -7.51 -10.42
C GLY A 35 10.89 -8.71 -10.00
N SER A 36 10.86 -9.08 -8.71
CA SER A 36 10.01 -10.17 -8.23
C SER A 36 8.54 -9.77 -8.12
N PHE A 37 8.24 -8.52 -7.74
CA PHE A 37 6.86 -8.05 -7.58
C PHE A 37 6.45 -7.00 -8.62
N ASN A 38 7.38 -6.23 -9.19
CA ASN A 38 7.12 -5.20 -10.20
C ASN A 38 6.88 -5.80 -11.60
N THR A 39 6.02 -6.81 -11.68
CA THR A 39 5.66 -7.56 -12.90
C THR A 39 4.16 -7.46 -13.13
N TRP A 40 3.70 -7.63 -14.37
CA TRP A 40 2.27 -7.62 -14.72
C TRP A 40 1.42 -8.71 -14.04
N ALA A 41 2.06 -9.64 -13.33
CA ALA A 41 1.35 -10.54 -12.44
C ALA A 41 0.72 -9.82 -11.25
N PHE A 42 1.27 -8.67 -10.82
CA PHE A 42 0.82 -7.83 -9.70
C PHE A 42 0.58 -6.39 -10.10
N LYS A 43 1.57 -5.81 -10.79
CA LYS A 43 1.59 -4.43 -11.25
C LYS A 43 0.49 -4.16 -12.28
N ARG A 44 -0.27 -3.10 -12.06
CA ARG A 44 -1.25 -2.56 -13.01
C ARG A 44 -0.70 -1.42 -13.86
N GLU A 45 0.14 -0.58 -13.28
CA GLU A 45 0.78 0.57 -13.92
C GLU A 45 2.21 0.72 -13.39
N GLN A 46 3.05 1.53 -14.03
CA GLN A 46 4.39 1.76 -13.49
C GLN A 46 4.32 2.41 -12.09
N PRO A 47 5.18 2.04 -11.14
CA PRO A 47 5.24 2.71 -9.84
C PRO A 47 5.42 4.21 -9.99
N SER A 48 4.88 5.00 -9.05
CA SER A 48 4.91 6.46 -9.14
C SER A 48 6.32 7.04 -9.24
N ASP A 49 7.27 6.47 -8.49
CA ASP A 49 8.69 6.82 -8.54
C ASP A 49 9.52 5.52 -8.44
N PRO A 50 9.96 4.96 -9.59
CA PRO A 50 10.80 3.77 -9.60
C PRO A 50 12.14 3.94 -8.87
N ALA A 51 12.70 5.15 -8.82
CA ALA A 51 13.95 5.41 -8.12
C ALA A 51 13.73 5.38 -6.60
N LEU A 52 12.66 6.00 -6.09
CA LEU A 52 12.26 5.93 -4.68
C LEU A 52 11.94 4.50 -4.25
N LEU A 53 11.21 3.74 -5.09
CA LEU A 53 10.94 2.34 -4.83
C LEU A 53 12.24 1.54 -4.66
N ASN A 54 13.19 1.70 -5.58
CA ASN A 54 14.51 1.05 -5.47
C ASN A 54 15.25 1.48 -4.19
N ARG A 55 15.17 2.76 -3.79
CA ARG A 55 15.77 3.23 -2.53
C ARG A 55 15.16 2.53 -1.31
N PHE A 56 13.84 2.32 -1.29
CA PHE A 56 13.16 1.63 -0.19
C PHE A 56 13.56 0.16 -0.11
N VAL A 57 13.60 -0.53 -1.24
CA VAL A 57 14.10 -1.92 -1.33
C VAL A 57 15.56 -2.01 -0.88
N MET A 58 16.39 -1.06 -1.32
CA MET A 58 17.80 -1.04 -0.91
C MET A 58 17.95 -0.82 0.59
N ARG A 59 17.15 0.08 1.18
CA ARG A 59 17.15 0.32 2.63
C ARG A 59 16.75 -0.94 3.40
N ALA A 60 15.68 -1.63 3.00
CA ALA A 60 15.26 -2.88 3.61
C ALA A 60 16.38 -3.94 3.55
N LEU A 61 17.02 -4.07 2.37
CA LEU A 61 18.13 -5.01 2.17
C LEU A 61 19.33 -4.68 3.07
N LEU A 62 19.73 -3.40 3.16
CA LEU A 62 20.85 -2.97 4.01
C LEU A 62 20.55 -3.21 5.51
N ARG A 63 19.30 -3.00 5.93
CA ARG A 63 18.86 -3.20 7.31
C ARG A 63 18.51 -4.65 7.65
N GLN A 64 18.54 -5.56 6.67
CA GLN A 64 18.10 -6.95 6.85
C GLN A 64 16.67 -7.04 7.43
N GLN A 65 15.78 -6.16 6.96
CA GLN A 65 14.37 -6.08 7.38
C GLN A 65 13.45 -6.50 6.23
N PRO A 66 12.26 -7.06 6.52
CA PRO A 66 11.26 -7.32 5.48
C PRO A 66 10.95 -6.06 4.67
N LEU A 67 10.72 -6.21 3.36
CA LEU A 67 10.21 -5.11 2.55
C LEU A 67 8.76 -4.84 2.98
N SER A 68 8.51 -3.67 3.57
CA SER A 68 7.19 -3.32 4.09
C SER A 68 6.30 -2.73 3.00
N PHE A 69 5.07 -3.20 2.93
CA PHE A 69 3.99 -2.65 2.13
C PHE A 69 2.85 -2.23 3.05
N VAL A 70 2.21 -1.13 2.71
CA VAL A 70 1.00 -0.67 3.41
C VAL A 70 -0.07 -0.34 2.38
N LEU A 71 -1.32 -0.72 2.66
CA LEU A 71 -2.46 -0.37 1.81
C LEU A 71 -3.70 -0.07 2.63
N TYR A 72 -4.59 0.74 2.07
CA TYR A 72 -5.94 0.91 2.60
C TYR A 72 -6.81 -0.30 2.28
N TRP A 73 -7.59 -0.74 3.27
CA TRP A 73 -8.65 -1.72 3.11
C TRP A 73 -9.97 -1.08 3.54
N GLY A 74 -10.92 -0.97 2.60
CA GLY A 74 -12.18 -0.28 2.85
C GLY A 74 -13.35 -1.18 3.21
N LYS A 75 -14.49 -0.54 3.46
CA LYS A 75 -15.80 -1.18 3.63
C LYS A 75 -16.66 -0.93 2.40
N GLY A 76 -17.33 -1.98 1.93
CA GLY A 76 -18.33 -1.92 0.86
C GLY A 76 -19.74 -2.25 1.36
N PRO A 77 -20.66 -2.63 0.46
CA PRO A 77 -22.06 -2.88 0.82
C PRO A 77 -22.25 -4.14 1.67
N ARG A 78 -21.30 -5.09 1.64
CA ARG A 78 -21.39 -6.37 2.36
C ARG A 78 -21.10 -6.17 3.85
N SER A 79 -21.93 -6.71 4.74
CA SER A 79 -21.69 -6.71 6.19
C SER A 79 -20.68 -7.77 6.64
N LYS A 80 -20.44 -8.78 5.81
CA LYS A 80 -19.55 -9.92 6.07
C LYS A 80 -18.49 -10.05 5.00
N ILE A 81 -17.34 -10.62 5.37
CA ILE A 81 -16.34 -10.99 4.37
C ILE A 81 -16.92 -12.06 3.44
N ALA A 82 -16.38 -12.14 2.23
CA ALA A 82 -16.69 -13.22 1.30
C ALA A 82 -15.48 -13.55 0.44
N GLU A 83 -15.68 -14.49 -0.47
CA GLU A 83 -14.63 -15.07 -1.30
C GLU A 83 -13.71 -14.04 -2.00
N PRO A 84 -14.19 -12.90 -2.56
CA PRO A 84 -13.29 -11.92 -3.14
C PRO A 84 -12.30 -11.29 -2.15
N ASP A 85 -12.67 -11.16 -0.87
CA ASP A 85 -11.77 -10.67 0.17
C ASP A 85 -10.66 -11.69 0.45
N ILE A 86 -11.04 -12.97 0.59
CA ILE A 86 -10.11 -14.08 0.82
C ILE A 86 -9.12 -14.20 -0.34
N GLN A 87 -9.62 -14.20 -1.57
CA GLN A 87 -8.80 -14.26 -2.78
C GLN A 87 -7.82 -13.08 -2.87
N CYS A 88 -8.26 -11.88 -2.50
CA CYS A 88 -7.38 -10.72 -2.47
C CYS A 88 -6.26 -10.89 -1.43
N LEU A 89 -6.59 -11.36 -0.23
CA LEU A 89 -5.60 -11.62 0.82
C LEU A 89 -4.61 -12.72 0.41
N ASP A 90 -5.07 -13.78 -0.25
CA ASP A 90 -4.21 -14.84 -0.81
C ASP A 90 -3.31 -14.30 -1.92
N TYR A 91 -3.85 -13.45 -2.79
CA TYR A 91 -3.10 -12.80 -3.84
C TYR A 91 -1.97 -11.90 -3.28
N LEU A 92 -2.26 -11.12 -2.25
CA LEU A 92 -1.26 -10.37 -1.48
C LEU A 92 -0.22 -11.30 -0.82
N GLY A 93 -0.66 -12.47 -0.32
CA GLY A 93 0.22 -13.50 0.24
C GLY A 93 1.17 -14.06 -0.80
N SER A 94 0.70 -14.28 -2.02
CA SER A 94 1.51 -14.75 -3.15
C SER A 94 2.60 -13.74 -3.56
N LEU A 95 2.31 -12.44 -3.46
CA LEU A 95 3.31 -11.38 -3.65
C LEU A 95 4.42 -11.50 -2.60
N CYS A 96 4.04 -11.66 -1.32
CA CYS A 96 5.00 -11.83 -0.22
C CYS A 96 5.86 -13.09 -0.41
N ALA A 97 5.24 -14.21 -0.80
CA ALA A 97 5.95 -15.47 -1.07
C ALA A 97 6.97 -15.32 -2.21
N ARG A 98 6.61 -14.61 -3.28
CA ARG A 98 7.51 -14.35 -4.41
C ARG A 98 8.68 -13.42 -4.06
N ILE A 99 8.49 -12.48 -3.13
CA ILE A 99 9.62 -11.70 -2.59
C ILE A 99 10.49 -12.60 -1.72
N LYS A 100 9.89 -13.40 -0.85
CA LYS A 100 10.59 -14.30 0.08
C LYS A 100 11.51 -15.31 -0.62
N SER A 101 11.12 -15.79 -1.80
CA SER A 101 11.95 -16.73 -2.58
C SER A 101 13.28 -16.14 -3.08
N ILE A 102 13.39 -14.81 -3.16
CA ILE A 102 14.60 -14.10 -3.62
C ILE A 102 15.28 -13.33 -2.46
N TYR A 103 14.51 -12.95 -1.45
CA TYR A 103 14.95 -12.22 -0.29
C TYR A 103 14.47 -12.89 0.99
N ALA A 104 15.39 -13.50 1.74
CA ALA A 104 15.05 -14.34 2.90
C ALA A 104 14.20 -13.63 3.98
N LYS A 105 14.33 -12.31 4.14
CA LYS A 105 13.49 -11.53 5.07
C LYS A 105 12.07 -11.30 4.56
N GLY A 106 11.82 -11.58 3.29
CA GLY A 106 10.51 -11.52 2.66
C GLY A 106 9.95 -10.11 2.58
N ALA A 107 8.63 -10.04 2.63
CA ALA A 107 7.86 -8.82 2.71
C ALA A 107 6.87 -8.91 3.88
N LEU A 108 6.48 -7.74 4.37
CA LEU A 108 5.44 -7.57 5.39
C LEU A 108 4.35 -6.70 4.79
N ILE A 109 3.09 -7.07 5.00
CA ILE A 109 1.92 -6.28 4.60
C ILE A 109 1.22 -5.79 5.85
N SER A 110 0.95 -4.50 5.87
CA SER A 110 0.12 -3.84 6.87
C SER A 110 -1.16 -3.34 6.19
N LEU A 111 -2.32 -3.81 6.66
CA LEU A 111 -3.64 -3.36 6.20
C LEU A 111 -4.14 -2.23 7.08
N VAL A 112 -4.41 -1.06 6.50
CA VAL A 112 -5.03 0.05 7.21
C VAL A 112 -6.52 0.06 6.88
N LEU A 113 -7.31 -0.41 7.83
CA LEU A 113 -8.76 -0.57 7.73
C LEU A 113 -9.40 0.81 7.84
N THR A 114 -10.11 1.26 6.80
CA THR A 114 -10.58 2.66 6.69
C THR A 114 -11.95 2.88 7.32
N ASP A 115 -12.03 2.66 8.63
CA ASP A 115 -13.22 2.90 9.46
C ASP A 115 -13.73 4.36 9.38
N THR A 116 -12.83 5.33 9.25
CA THR A 116 -13.16 6.74 9.00
C THR A 116 -13.90 6.94 7.68
N HIS A 117 -13.48 6.23 6.61
CA HIS A 117 -14.15 6.28 5.30
C HIS A 117 -15.52 5.62 5.35
N ALA A 118 -15.61 4.48 6.04
CA ALA A 118 -16.87 3.77 6.22
C ALA A 118 -17.90 4.65 6.96
N THR A 119 -17.46 5.32 8.03
CA THR A 119 -18.28 6.26 8.81
C THR A 119 -18.75 7.43 7.95
N LEU A 120 -17.84 8.06 7.19
CA LEU A 120 -18.20 9.15 6.29
C LEU A 120 -19.22 8.70 5.23
N ASN A 121 -19.08 7.48 4.71
CA ASN A 121 -20.00 6.92 3.73
C ASN A 121 -21.33 6.46 4.34
N GLY A 122 -21.54 6.61 5.66
CA GLY A 122 -22.80 6.27 6.33
C GLY A 122 -22.98 4.78 6.57
N HIS A 123 -21.91 3.99 6.63
CA HIS A 123 -22.01 2.60 7.08
C HIS A 123 -22.25 2.52 8.59
N PRO A 124 -23.10 1.60 9.07
CA PRO A 124 -23.27 1.38 10.50
C PRO A 124 -21.93 0.97 11.15
N GLU A 125 -21.64 1.54 12.31
CA GLU A 125 -20.39 1.28 13.05
C GLU A 125 -20.25 -0.21 13.40
N GLY A 126 -21.33 -0.83 13.91
CA GLY A 126 -21.34 -2.25 14.26
C GLY A 126 -21.03 -3.17 13.06
N GLU A 127 -21.63 -2.93 11.90
CA GLU A 127 -21.34 -3.71 10.68
C GLU A 127 -19.92 -3.47 10.16
N THR A 128 -19.41 -2.23 10.31
CA THR A 128 -18.05 -1.88 9.90
C THR A 128 -17.04 -2.60 10.79
N ALA A 129 -17.23 -2.56 12.11
CA ALA A 129 -16.38 -3.21 13.09
C ALA A 129 -16.38 -4.73 12.90
N GLU A 130 -17.55 -5.33 12.65
CA GLU A 130 -17.68 -6.77 12.38
C GLU A 130 -16.93 -7.18 11.11
N TYR A 131 -17.17 -6.49 9.98
CA TYR A 131 -16.48 -6.76 8.72
C TYR A 131 -14.95 -6.58 8.85
N HIS A 132 -14.50 -5.48 9.45
CA HIS A 132 -13.07 -5.21 9.66
C HIS A 132 -12.43 -6.21 10.62
N GLY A 133 -13.14 -6.66 11.66
CA GLY A 133 -12.68 -7.71 12.56
C GLY A 133 -12.47 -9.06 11.87
N GLU A 134 -13.38 -9.43 10.96
CA GLU A 134 -13.24 -10.63 10.12
C GLU A 134 -12.04 -10.51 9.17
N ILE A 135 -11.87 -9.37 8.50
CA ILE A 135 -10.68 -9.09 7.66
C ILE A 135 -9.39 -9.19 8.48
N ALA A 136 -9.35 -8.59 9.67
CA ALA A 136 -8.19 -8.64 10.56
C ALA A 136 -7.85 -10.08 10.98
N CYS A 137 -8.86 -10.92 11.22
CA CYS A 137 -8.67 -12.34 11.50
C CYS A 137 -8.01 -13.07 10.31
N GLU A 138 -8.54 -12.88 9.10
CA GLU A 138 -8.00 -13.49 7.88
C GLU A 138 -6.61 -12.97 7.48
N ALA A 139 -6.34 -11.69 7.71
CA ALA A 139 -5.05 -11.07 7.49
C ALA A 139 -3.98 -11.68 8.40
N ARG A 140 -4.29 -11.89 9.70
CA ARG A 140 -3.36 -12.51 10.66
C ARG A 140 -3.00 -13.94 10.30
N LYS A 141 -3.93 -14.73 9.74
CA LYS A 141 -3.64 -16.09 9.26
C LYS A 141 -2.53 -16.13 8.19
N ARG A 142 -2.34 -15.02 7.46
CA ARG A 142 -1.32 -14.83 6.42
C ARG A 142 -0.08 -14.07 6.91
N GLY A 143 -0.02 -13.75 8.21
CA GLY A 143 1.07 -13.00 8.82
C GLY A 143 1.05 -11.51 8.50
N PHE A 144 -0.11 -10.95 8.12
CA PHE A 144 -0.26 -9.52 7.90
C PHE A 144 -0.57 -8.78 9.21
N GLU A 145 -0.11 -7.55 9.28
CA GLU A 145 -0.51 -6.60 10.31
C GLU A 145 -1.78 -5.87 9.89
N HIS A 146 -2.50 -5.32 10.87
CA HIS A 146 -3.67 -4.49 10.61
C HIS A 146 -3.76 -3.35 11.62
N TYR A 147 -4.36 -2.25 11.18
CA TYR A 147 -4.55 -1.03 11.96
C TYR A 147 -5.89 -0.39 11.60
N ALA A 148 -6.59 0.20 12.56
CA ALA A 148 -7.72 1.08 12.27
C ALA A 148 -7.21 2.47 11.91
N LEU A 149 -7.72 3.06 10.82
CA LEU A 149 -7.30 4.39 10.37
C LEU A 149 -7.71 5.48 11.37
N GLY A 150 -8.88 5.32 12.00
CA GLY A 150 -9.35 6.22 13.05
C GLY A 150 -8.39 6.27 14.24
N GLU A 151 -7.89 5.12 14.69
CA GLU A 151 -6.91 5.03 15.77
C GLU A 151 -5.57 5.67 15.40
N LEU A 152 -5.06 5.40 14.19
CA LEU A 152 -3.82 6.04 13.70
C LEU A 152 -3.97 7.56 13.61
N THR A 153 -5.13 8.03 13.15
CA THR A 153 -5.43 9.47 13.05
C THR A 153 -5.51 10.11 14.42
N ALA A 154 -6.18 9.46 15.38
CA ALA A 154 -6.23 9.92 16.77
C ALA A 154 -4.84 9.97 17.41
N ALA A 155 -4.01 8.94 17.18
CA ALA A 155 -2.64 8.86 17.69
C ALA A 155 -1.70 9.90 17.05
N ALA A 156 -1.94 10.30 15.80
CA ALA A 156 -1.21 11.39 15.17
C ALA A 156 -1.49 12.74 15.85
N GLY A 157 -2.71 12.92 16.38
CA GLY A 157 -3.13 14.13 17.08
C GLY A 157 -2.82 15.41 16.27
N GLU A 158 -2.24 16.40 16.94
CA GLU A 158 -1.91 17.71 16.34
C GLU A 158 -0.72 17.68 15.37
N LEU A 159 0.01 16.57 15.25
CA LEU A 159 1.12 16.46 14.29
C LEU A 159 0.63 16.53 12.84
N VAL A 160 -0.64 16.21 12.60
CA VAL A 160 -1.28 16.28 11.30
C VAL A 160 -2.37 17.34 11.35
N LYS A 161 -2.00 18.57 10.98
CA LYS A 161 -2.95 19.70 10.93
C LYS A 161 -3.77 19.72 9.65
N ALA A 162 -5.05 20.06 9.80
CA ALA A 162 -6.01 20.24 8.71
C ALA A 162 -5.83 21.57 7.94
N GLU A 163 -5.05 22.50 8.51
CA GLU A 163 -4.95 23.90 8.10
C GLU A 163 -4.33 24.09 6.70
N ASP A 164 -3.58 23.10 6.21
CA ASP A 164 -2.94 23.12 4.89
C ASP A 164 -3.60 22.16 3.88
N CYS A 165 -4.90 21.90 3.99
CA CYS A 165 -5.59 21.07 3.01
C CYS A 165 -5.75 21.87 1.70
N PRO A 166 -5.07 21.50 0.60
CA PRO A 166 -5.30 22.14 -0.68
C PRO A 166 -6.76 21.95 -1.11
N SER A 167 -7.25 22.84 -1.96
CA SER A 167 -8.54 22.59 -2.65
C SER A 167 -8.37 21.43 -3.64
N PRO A 168 -9.35 20.51 -3.74
CA PRO A 168 -9.30 19.47 -4.77
C PRO A 168 -9.31 20.10 -6.16
N SER A 169 -8.59 19.49 -7.10
CA SER A 169 -8.76 19.78 -8.52
C SER A 169 -10.19 19.43 -8.97
N ALA A 170 -10.67 20.09 -10.03
CA ALA A 170 -12.01 19.84 -10.56
C ALA A 170 -12.18 18.36 -10.98
N GLU A 171 -11.15 17.79 -11.60
CA GLU A 171 -11.13 16.40 -12.05
C GLU A 171 -11.24 15.41 -10.87
N ILE A 172 -10.45 15.60 -9.81
CA ILE A 172 -10.52 14.75 -8.61
C ILE A 172 -11.89 14.88 -7.95
N LEU A 173 -12.43 16.10 -7.87
CA LEU A 173 -13.74 16.31 -7.26
C LEU A 173 -14.84 15.61 -8.06
N GLU A 174 -14.81 15.66 -9.38
CA GLU A 174 -15.75 14.96 -10.25
C GLU A 174 -15.66 13.44 -10.07
N GLN A 175 -14.44 12.88 -10.03
CA GLN A 175 -14.23 11.44 -9.79
C GLN A 175 -14.75 11.00 -8.40
N LEU A 176 -14.47 11.81 -7.37
CA LEU A 176 -14.94 11.54 -6.02
C LEU A 176 -16.46 11.67 -5.92
N ALA A 177 -17.08 12.67 -6.55
CA ALA A 177 -18.53 12.81 -6.63
C ALA A 177 -19.17 11.63 -7.36
N GLY A 178 -18.57 11.16 -8.46
CA GLY A 178 -18.97 9.95 -9.18
C GLY A 178 -18.96 8.70 -8.30
N SER A 179 -17.95 8.58 -7.42
CA SER A 179 -17.86 7.50 -6.44
C SER A 179 -18.89 7.66 -5.31
N ALA A 180 -19.07 8.88 -4.81
CA ALA A 180 -20.02 9.21 -3.76
C ALA A 180 -21.46 8.91 -4.22
N MET A 181 -21.85 9.25 -5.45
CA MET A 181 -23.18 8.92 -5.99
C MET A 181 -23.52 7.42 -5.90
N ARG A 182 -22.52 6.53 -5.92
CA ARG A 182 -22.74 5.08 -5.85
C ARG A 182 -22.73 4.54 -4.42
N TRP A 183 -21.94 5.13 -3.55
CA TRP A 183 -21.57 4.51 -2.27
C TRP A 183 -21.79 5.38 -1.03
N TYR A 184 -22.00 6.68 -1.20
CA TYR A 184 -22.27 7.61 -0.10
C TYR A 184 -23.72 7.47 0.36
N ARG A 185 -23.89 7.14 1.64
CA ARG A 185 -25.19 7.05 2.33
C ARG A 185 -25.32 8.08 3.45
N GLY A 186 -24.37 9.02 3.53
CA GLY A 186 -24.36 10.08 4.53
C GLY A 186 -25.36 11.20 4.20
N ALA A 187 -25.47 12.17 5.11
CA ALA A 187 -26.34 13.33 4.93
C ALA A 187 -25.75 14.37 3.96
N GLY A 188 -26.60 14.98 3.13
CA GLY A 188 -26.23 16.05 2.19
C GLY A 188 -26.05 15.59 0.74
N ALA A 189 -25.59 16.50 -0.12
CA ALA A 189 -25.34 16.18 -1.52
C ALA A 189 -24.06 15.32 -1.69
N PRO A 190 -23.98 14.45 -2.71
CA PRO A 190 -22.78 13.65 -2.99
C PRO A 190 -21.50 14.48 -3.14
N GLU A 191 -21.58 15.70 -3.67
CA GLU A 191 -20.48 16.64 -3.81
C GLU A 191 -19.95 17.11 -2.45
N ASP A 192 -20.83 17.34 -1.47
CA ASP A 192 -20.42 17.69 -0.11
C ASP A 192 -19.69 16.51 0.55
N GLY A 193 -20.22 15.29 0.33
CA GLY A 193 -19.57 14.04 0.75
C GLY A 193 -18.16 13.91 0.13
N ALA A 194 -18.02 14.18 -1.16
CA ALA A 194 -16.74 14.15 -1.89
C ALA A 194 -15.73 15.17 -1.34
N ARG A 195 -16.16 16.40 -1.02
CA ARG A 195 -15.29 17.43 -0.42
C ARG A 195 -14.83 17.03 0.99
N ARG A 196 -15.74 16.49 1.81
CA ARG A 196 -15.41 15.98 3.15
C ARG A 196 -14.43 14.81 3.06
N TYR A 197 -14.66 13.89 2.12
CA TYR A 197 -13.77 12.77 1.85
C TYR A 197 -12.38 13.25 1.46
N TYR A 198 -12.28 14.19 0.52
CA TYR A 198 -10.99 14.75 0.09
C TYR A 198 -10.23 15.37 1.26
N LYS A 199 -10.89 16.23 2.06
CA LYS A 199 -10.27 16.89 3.21
C LYS A 199 -9.75 15.89 4.24
N MET A 200 -10.56 14.88 4.54
CA MET A 200 -10.18 13.80 5.45
C MET A 200 -8.95 13.03 4.91
N ASN A 201 -8.99 12.65 3.64
CA ASN A 201 -7.91 11.92 2.99
C ASN A 201 -6.60 12.71 2.92
N MET A 202 -6.63 14.05 2.81
CA MET A 202 -5.42 14.90 2.88
C MET A 202 -4.72 14.83 4.25
N MET A 203 -5.47 14.61 5.32
CA MET A 203 -4.90 14.37 6.65
C MET A 203 -4.40 12.93 6.75
N GLU A 204 -5.23 11.96 6.38
CA GLU A 204 -4.91 10.54 6.48
C GLU A 204 -3.66 10.16 5.67
N LYS A 205 -3.44 10.75 4.49
CA LYS A 205 -2.21 10.49 3.74
C LYS A 205 -0.94 10.91 4.49
N LYS A 206 -1.01 11.96 5.32
CA LYS A 206 0.10 12.38 6.20
C LYS A 206 0.26 11.41 7.39
N VAL A 207 -0.86 10.90 7.93
CA VAL A 207 -0.84 9.84 8.95
C VAL A 207 -0.13 8.60 8.41
N MET A 208 -0.40 8.20 7.17
CA MET A 208 0.30 7.07 6.55
C MET A 208 1.82 7.28 6.45
N GLU A 209 2.27 8.49 6.11
CA GLU A 209 3.70 8.81 6.07
C GLU A 209 4.36 8.77 7.43
N LEU A 210 3.63 9.19 8.48
CA LEU A 210 4.11 9.22 9.85
C LEU A 210 4.30 7.81 10.41
N PHE A 211 3.29 6.95 10.24
CA PHE A 211 3.30 5.60 10.83
C PHE A 211 4.02 4.57 9.95
N PHE A 212 4.12 4.80 8.64
CA PHE A 212 4.74 3.86 7.69
C PHE A 212 5.85 4.49 6.83
N PRO A 213 6.85 5.18 7.43
CA PRO A 213 7.83 6.01 6.72
C PRO A 213 8.82 5.25 5.83
N SER A 214 8.84 3.91 5.92
CA SER A 214 9.70 3.04 5.11
C SER A 214 8.92 1.96 4.35
N SER A 215 7.61 2.15 4.18
CA SER A 215 6.74 1.24 3.45
C SER A 215 6.50 1.70 2.02
N VAL A 216 6.27 0.74 1.13
CA VAL A 216 5.70 0.99 -0.20
C VAL A 216 4.19 1.09 -0.05
N PHE A 217 3.60 2.19 -0.52
CA PHE A 217 2.15 2.35 -0.50
C PHE A 217 1.54 1.58 -1.68
N ALA A 218 0.88 0.46 -1.43
CA ALA A 218 0.21 -0.34 -2.45
C ALA A 218 -1.26 0.12 -2.59
N THR A 219 -1.76 0.15 -3.83
CA THR A 219 -3.13 0.61 -4.09
C THR A 219 -3.74 -0.12 -5.28
N PHE A 220 -5.05 -0.37 -5.22
CA PHE A 220 -5.84 -0.91 -6.34
C PHE A 220 -6.40 0.18 -7.26
N ASN A 221 -6.31 1.44 -6.83
CA ASN A 221 -6.66 2.58 -7.67
C ASN A 221 -5.51 2.88 -8.64
N GLY A 222 -5.75 3.77 -9.62
CA GLY A 222 -4.71 4.17 -10.56
C GLY A 222 -4.00 5.46 -10.23
N SER A 223 -3.06 5.79 -11.11
CA SER A 223 -2.29 7.02 -11.04
C SER A 223 -3.15 8.27 -11.20
N GLU A 224 -4.35 8.19 -11.78
CA GLU A 224 -5.32 9.28 -11.82
C GLU A 224 -5.76 9.75 -10.42
N HIS A 225 -5.65 8.90 -9.40
CA HIS A 225 -5.97 9.23 -8.01
C HIS A 225 -4.73 9.67 -7.19
N ARG A 226 -3.60 9.99 -7.84
CA ARG A 226 -2.31 10.26 -7.17
C ARG A 226 -2.39 11.30 -6.08
N GLU A 227 -3.22 12.33 -6.25
CA GLU A 227 -3.41 13.39 -5.25
C GLU A 227 -3.86 12.85 -3.88
N LEU A 228 -4.61 11.73 -3.89
CA LEU A 228 -5.16 11.10 -2.70
C LEU A 228 -4.15 10.21 -1.96
N PHE A 229 -2.96 9.97 -2.51
CA PHE A 229 -1.98 9.06 -1.91
C PHE A 229 -0.82 9.81 -1.24
N PRO A 230 -0.12 9.15 -0.30
CA PRO A 230 1.08 9.72 0.33
C PRO A 230 2.08 10.30 -0.69
N ASP A 231 2.65 11.44 -0.38
CA ASP A 231 3.60 12.17 -1.23
C ASP A 231 5.03 11.62 -1.06
N ARG A 232 5.37 11.14 0.14
CA ARG A 232 6.71 10.68 0.52
C ARG A 232 6.94 9.18 0.41
N LEU A 233 5.92 8.41 0.02
CA LEU A 233 6.02 6.96 -0.16
C LEU A 233 6.02 6.61 -1.66
N PRO A 234 6.82 5.63 -2.10
CA PRO A 234 6.66 5.09 -3.45
C PRO A 234 5.33 4.36 -3.56
N ILE A 235 4.59 4.60 -4.64
CA ILE A 235 3.28 3.98 -4.86
C ILE A 235 3.43 2.80 -5.82
N PHE A 236 2.90 1.66 -5.40
CA PHE A 236 2.79 0.47 -6.22
C PHE A 236 1.33 0.25 -6.62
N TYR A 237 1.01 0.62 -7.87
CA TYR A 237 -0.30 0.39 -8.46
C TYR A 237 -0.44 -1.07 -8.85
N MET A 238 -1.38 -1.78 -8.22
CA MET A 238 -1.52 -3.21 -8.38
C MET A 238 -2.95 -3.64 -8.65
N TYR A 239 -3.08 -4.84 -9.21
CA TYR A 239 -4.36 -5.53 -9.30
C TYR A 239 -4.84 -5.98 -7.91
N SER A 240 -6.13 -6.24 -7.76
CA SER A 240 -6.72 -6.67 -6.48
C SER A 240 -6.77 -8.19 -6.33
N LEU A 241 -7.07 -8.94 -7.40
CA LEU A 241 -7.23 -10.40 -7.35
C LEU A 241 -6.29 -11.14 -8.29
N ARG A 242 -6.15 -10.62 -9.51
CA ARG A 242 -5.35 -11.18 -10.59
C ARG A 242 -5.14 -10.13 -11.67
N ARG A 243 -4.23 -10.39 -12.61
CA ARG A 243 -4.02 -9.54 -13.77
C ARG A 243 -5.34 -9.18 -14.44
N GLY A 244 -5.57 -7.86 -14.61
CA GLY A 244 -6.77 -7.30 -15.24
C GLY A 244 -7.88 -6.93 -14.27
N THR A 245 -7.83 -7.34 -12.99
CA THR A 245 -8.84 -6.98 -11.99
C THR A 245 -8.32 -5.91 -11.05
N SER A 246 -8.95 -4.73 -11.03
CA SER A 246 -8.62 -3.65 -10.08
C SER A 246 -9.82 -3.16 -9.27
N VAL A 247 -10.97 -3.82 -9.40
CA VAL A 247 -12.11 -3.55 -8.53
C VAL A 247 -11.74 -3.98 -7.12
N LYS A 248 -11.95 -3.09 -6.16
CA LYS A 248 -11.66 -3.35 -4.75
C LYS A 248 -12.51 -4.54 -4.26
N PRO A 249 -11.93 -5.50 -3.52
CA PRO A 249 -12.63 -6.75 -3.18
C PRO A 249 -13.91 -6.51 -2.38
N TRP A 250 -13.92 -5.55 -1.47
CA TRP A 250 -15.10 -5.18 -0.67
C TRP A 250 -16.29 -4.66 -1.48
N PHE A 251 -16.10 -4.25 -2.74
CA PHE A 251 -17.19 -3.86 -3.65
C PHE A 251 -17.67 -4.98 -4.57
N LEU A 252 -16.98 -6.11 -4.63
CA LEU A 252 -17.42 -7.26 -5.42
C LEU A 252 -18.57 -7.99 -4.70
N PRO A 253 -19.53 -8.54 -5.44
CA PRO A 253 -20.62 -9.32 -4.86
C PRO A 253 -20.08 -10.61 -4.23
N CYS A 254 -20.87 -11.21 -3.33
CA CYS A 254 -20.64 -12.60 -2.95
C CYS A 254 -20.97 -13.48 -4.17
N PRO A 255 -20.04 -14.30 -4.68
CA PRO A 255 -20.34 -15.18 -5.79
C PRO A 255 -21.48 -16.14 -5.43
N ASP A 256 -22.38 -16.41 -6.38
CA ASP A 256 -23.45 -17.40 -6.19
C ASP A 256 -22.80 -18.78 -5.97
N PRO A 257 -23.21 -19.56 -4.95
CA PRO A 257 -22.74 -20.94 -4.76
C PRO A 257 -22.73 -21.80 -6.04
N LYS A 258 -23.64 -21.52 -6.99
CA LYS A 258 -23.71 -22.21 -8.28
C LYS A 258 -22.56 -21.86 -9.24
N GLU A 259 -22.03 -20.65 -9.16
CA GLU A 259 -20.88 -20.22 -9.99
C GLU A 259 -19.56 -20.85 -9.50
N ILE A 260 -19.45 -21.10 -8.19
CA ILE A 260 -18.27 -21.74 -7.57
C ILE A 260 -18.14 -23.20 -8.03
N ALA A 261 -19.26 -23.92 -8.15
CA ALA A 261 -19.29 -25.31 -8.59
C ALA A 261 -18.91 -25.52 -10.07
N LEU A 262 -19.00 -24.47 -10.91
CA LEU A 262 -18.66 -24.53 -12.33
C LEU A 262 -17.20 -24.15 -12.63
N ALA A 263 -16.49 -23.57 -11.66
CA ALA A 263 -15.10 -23.12 -11.79
C ALA A 263 -14.08 -24.05 -11.08
N SER A 264 -14.57 -25.11 -10.43
CA SER A 264 -13.80 -26.15 -9.74
C SER A 264 -13.61 -27.37 -10.64
#